data_AF-A0A6V6YLR6-F1
#
_entry.id   AF-A0A6V6YLR6-F1
#
_cell.length_a   1.000
_cell.length_b   1.000
_cell.length_c   1.000
_cell.angle_alpha   90.00
_cell.angle_beta   90.00
_cell.angle_gamma   90.00
#
_symmetry.space_group_name_H-M   'P 1'
#
loop_
_entity.id
_entity.type
_entity.pdbx_description
1 polymer ?
#
loop_
_entity_poly.entity_id
_entity_poly.type
_entity_poly.pdbx_seq_one_letter_code
_entity_poly.pdbx_strand_id
1 'polypeptide(L)'
;MPTLNAQCSVASLTAPTATDNCAGSVIGTTNTTFPITASTMVTWTYSDGTNSSQQSQVVTIQDTTAPVADATTLPTVTAQCSVASLTAPTATDNCAGTITATTNAVFPITASTTITWTYSDGVNSSQQNQIVTIQDTTKPNISCISDQTLSCDTTIPDFRNLISAIDNCDDSPVITQNPAAGTTLINGMNIKITATDKNGNSSECNFTVFEEAIWVNAGDDVYIKEGESIQLHATASATGNFEWDTTSSLDNLHSATPFATPSETTTYKVVFRNSKGCTIEDSITIFVEQTPKDDTKYGFSPNDDGINDFWKIDTIEEYPNNEVYIYNRWGDLVFNIKNYDNASNVFSGIANKKRSLGADVLPEGTYFFDIKINGNHHLKKTKGYLVIKR
;
A
#
# COMPACT_ATOMS: atom_id res chain seq x y z
N MET A 1 15.54 -29.41 -93.31
CA MET A 1 14.34 -29.85 -92.54
C MET A 1 13.83 -28.70 -91.69
N PRO A 2 12.55 -28.67 -91.26
CA PRO A 2 12.09 -27.68 -90.29
C PRO A 2 12.85 -27.82 -88.97
N THR A 3 13.01 -26.70 -88.26
CA THR A 3 13.57 -26.68 -86.91
C THR A 3 12.63 -27.41 -85.95
N LEU A 4 13.19 -28.27 -85.10
CA LEU A 4 12.47 -28.88 -83.98
C LEU A 4 12.79 -28.10 -82.71
N ASN A 5 11.75 -27.62 -82.02
CA ASN A 5 11.89 -26.98 -80.71
C ASN A 5 11.43 -27.94 -79.62
N ALA A 6 12.22 -28.06 -78.54
CA ALA A 6 11.86 -28.79 -77.33
C ALA A 6 12.34 -28.02 -76.10
N GLN A 7 11.74 -28.29 -74.94
CA GLN A 7 12.08 -27.55 -73.71
C GLN A 7 13.27 -28.17 -72.96
N CYS A 8 13.22 -29.46 -72.65
CA CYS A 8 14.23 -30.10 -71.78
C CYS A 8 15.18 -31.03 -72.54
N SER A 9 14.62 -31.91 -73.36
CA SER A 9 15.41 -32.82 -74.19
C SER A 9 14.59 -33.42 -75.33
N VAL A 10 15.29 -33.97 -76.31
CA VAL A 10 14.70 -34.80 -77.37
C VAL A 10 15.24 -36.21 -77.24
N ALA A 11 14.39 -37.16 -76.82
CA ALA A 11 14.78 -38.55 -76.59
C ALA A 11 15.03 -39.35 -77.87
N SER A 12 14.36 -38.97 -78.96
CA SER A 12 14.58 -39.54 -80.29
C SER A 12 14.04 -38.59 -81.36
N LEU A 13 14.54 -38.73 -82.58
CA LEU A 13 14.02 -38.05 -83.76
C LEU A 13 13.48 -39.08 -84.74
N THR A 14 12.38 -38.74 -85.40
CA THR A 14 11.89 -39.54 -86.53
C THR A 14 12.86 -39.37 -87.70
N ALA A 15 13.46 -40.48 -88.14
CA ALA A 15 14.39 -40.47 -89.25
C ALA A 15 13.69 -40.03 -90.56
N PRO A 16 14.20 -39.02 -91.28
CA PRO A 16 13.68 -38.62 -92.58
C PRO A 16 13.99 -39.67 -93.66
N THR A 17 13.24 -39.63 -94.76
CA THR A 17 13.47 -40.48 -95.92
C THR A 17 13.86 -39.65 -97.14
N ALA A 18 14.71 -40.22 -97.98
CA ALA A 18 15.04 -39.73 -99.32
C ALA A 18 14.66 -40.79 -100.36
N THR A 19 14.46 -40.38 -101.61
CA THR A 19 14.19 -41.30 -102.72
C THR A 19 15.43 -41.44 -103.59
N ASP A 20 15.88 -42.67 -103.78
CA ASP A 20 16.88 -43.05 -104.77
C ASP A 20 16.22 -43.72 -105.97
N ASN A 21 16.76 -43.49 -107.17
CA ASN A 21 16.19 -44.00 -108.42
C ASN A 21 16.40 -45.51 -108.62
N CYS A 22 17.34 -46.13 -107.89
CA CYS A 22 17.67 -47.56 -107.97
C CYS A 22 17.29 -48.31 -106.68
N ALA A 23 17.59 -47.74 -105.51
CA ALA A 23 17.38 -48.36 -104.20
C ALA A 23 15.99 -48.06 -103.58
N GLY A 24 15.20 -47.16 -104.17
CA GLY A 24 13.90 -46.76 -103.63
C GLY A 24 14.01 -45.84 -102.43
N SER A 25 13.20 -46.05 -101.37
CA SER A 25 13.20 -45.17 -100.19
C SER A 25 14.39 -45.47 -99.27
N VAL A 26 15.27 -44.49 -99.07
CA VAL A 26 16.44 -44.55 -98.17
C VAL A 26 16.10 -43.83 -96.86
N ILE A 27 16.24 -44.52 -95.73
CA ILE A 27 16.06 -43.94 -94.40
C ILE A 27 17.37 -43.25 -93.98
N GLY A 28 17.29 -41.99 -93.56
CA GLY A 28 18.45 -41.25 -93.06
C GLY A 28 18.97 -41.83 -91.75
N THR A 29 20.29 -41.91 -91.62
CA THR A 29 20.98 -42.31 -90.39
C THR A 29 21.72 -41.11 -89.78
N THR A 30 21.90 -41.08 -88.46
CA THR A 30 22.66 -40.05 -87.77
C THR A 30 23.56 -40.69 -86.70
N ASN A 31 24.71 -40.08 -86.44
CA ASN A 31 25.61 -40.44 -85.34
C ASN A 31 25.36 -39.59 -84.07
N THR A 32 24.31 -38.75 -84.06
CA THR A 32 23.94 -37.96 -82.88
C THR A 32 23.56 -38.86 -81.71
N THR A 33 24.13 -38.57 -80.53
CA THR A 33 23.79 -39.23 -79.28
C THR A 33 22.50 -38.68 -78.69
N PHE A 34 21.61 -39.55 -78.24
CA PHE A 34 20.35 -39.20 -77.57
C PHE A 34 20.42 -39.50 -76.06
N PRO A 35 19.69 -38.77 -75.20
CA PRO A 35 18.83 -37.63 -75.54
C PRO A 35 19.64 -36.36 -75.92
N ILE A 36 19.12 -35.55 -76.84
CA ILE A 36 19.68 -34.22 -77.14
C ILE A 36 19.23 -33.28 -76.03
N THR A 37 20.17 -32.80 -75.21
CA THR A 37 19.92 -31.91 -74.05
C THR A 37 20.40 -30.48 -74.26
N ALA A 38 21.05 -30.18 -75.39
CA ALA A 38 21.49 -28.84 -75.76
C ALA A 38 21.20 -28.58 -77.23
N SER A 39 20.92 -27.31 -77.56
CA SER A 39 20.66 -26.88 -78.94
C SER A 39 21.81 -27.28 -79.87
N THR A 40 21.50 -28.02 -80.93
CA THR A 40 22.50 -28.60 -81.82
C THR A 40 21.97 -28.76 -83.24
N MET A 41 22.88 -29.04 -84.18
CA MET A 41 22.53 -29.36 -85.56
C MET A 41 22.74 -30.86 -85.80
N VAL A 42 21.65 -31.58 -86.07
CA VAL A 42 21.67 -33.01 -86.42
C VAL A 42 21.88 -33.14 -87.92
N THR A 43 22.89 -33.92 -88.32
CA THR A 43 23.16 -34.21 -89.74
C THR A 43 22.69 -35.62 -90.07
N TRP A 44 21.71 -35.71 -90.97
CA TRP A 44 21.21 -36.97 -91.52
C TRP A 44 22.01 -37.36 -92.74
N THR A 45 22.52 -38.59 -92.77
CA THR A 45 23.22 -39.18 -93.92
C THR A 45 22.33 -40.22 -94.58
N TYR A 46 22.06 -40.04 -95.87
CA TYR A 46 21.37 -41.00 -96.72
C TYR A 46 22.43 -41.68 -97.58
N SER A 47 22.58 -42.99 -97.44
CA SER A 47 23.56 -43.78 -98.20
C SER A 47 22.88 -45.01 -98.77
N ASP A 48 23.10 -45.28 -100.06
CA ASP A 48 22.64 -46.48 -100.76
C ASP A 48 23.70 -47.60 -100.76
N GLY A 49 24.81 -47.40 -100.06
CA GLY A 49 25.98 -48.29 -100.01
C GLY A 49 27.08 -47.93 -101.02
N THR A 50 26.81 -47.05 -101.99
CA THR A 50 27.78 -46.62 -103.03
C THR A 50 27.98 -45.11 -103.05
N ASN A 51 26.91 -44.33 -102.88
CA ASN A 51 26.92 -42.88 -102.78
C ASN A 51 26.30 -42.42 -101.45
N SER A 52 26.51 -41.15 -101.09
CA SER A 52 25.83 -40.57 -99.94
C SER A 52 25.46 -39.11 -100.17
N SER A 53 24.37 -38.68 -99.55
CA SER A 53 23.95 -37.29 -99.45
C SER A 53 23.60 -36.95 -98.00
N GLN A 54 23.63 -35.66 -97.67
CA GLN A 54 23.40 -35.20 -96.30
C GLN A 54 22.34 -34.11 -96.25
N GLN A 55 21.59 -34.08 -95.15
CA GLN A 55 20.67 -32.99 -94.83
C GLN A 55 20.73 -32.67 -93.35
N SER A 56 20.78 -31.38 -93.02
CA SER A 56 20.79 -30.92 -91.62
C SER A 56 19.39 -30.59 -91.10
N GLN A 57 19.19 -30.85 -89.81
CA GLN A 57 18.04 -30.48 -89.01
C GLN A 57 18.52 -29.71 -87.78
N VAL A 58 17.99 -28.52 -87.56
CA VAL A 58 18.27 -27.74 -86.34
C VAL A 58 17.36 -28.23 -85.23
N VAL A 59 17.94 -28.55 -84.07
CA VAL A 59 17.22 -28.87 -82.84
C VAL A 59 17.52 -27.78 -81.83
N THR A 60 16.50 -27.04 -81.41
CA THR A 60 16.61 -26.00 -80.39
C THR A 60 16.06 -26.54 -79.08
N ILE A 61 16.91 -26.59 -78.07
CA ILE A 61 16.54 -26.85 -76.67
C ILE A 61 16.53 -25.49 -75.95
N GLN A 62 15.36 -25.06 -75.50
CA GLN A 62 15.21 -23.85 -74.72
C GLN A 62 14.08 -24.02 -73.72
N ASP A 63 14.42 -23.87 -72.44
CA ASP A 63 13.42 -23.82 -71.38
C ASP A 63 12.71 -22.45 -71.38
N THR A 64 11.39 -22.49 -71.49
CA THR A 64 10.52 -21.31 -71.51
C THR A 64 9.46 -21.35 -70.42
N THR A 65 9.39 -22.44 -69.65
CA THR A 65 8.38 -22.62 -68.61
C THR A 65 9.00 -22.17 -67.31
N ALA A 66 8.30 -21.32 -66.56
CA ALA A 66 8.75 -20.96 -65.22
C ALA A 66 8.32 -22.03 -64.22
N PRO A 67 9.05 -22.22 -63.11
CA PRO A 67 8.69 -23.17 -62.07
C PRO A 67 7.29 -22.90 -61.53
N VAL A 68 6.50 -23.95 -61.27
CA VAL A 68 5.16 -23.83 -60.70
C VAL A 68 5.21 -24.19 -59.22
N ALA A 69 4.83 -23.23 -58.35
CA ALA A 69 4.79 -23.46 -56.90
C ALA A 69 3.93 -24.68 -56.54
N ASP A 70 4.44 -25.55 -55.67
CA ASP A 70 3.74 -26.78 -55.29
C ASP A 70 2.51 -26.48 -54.42
N ALA A 71 2.56 -25.38 -53.66
CA ALA A 71 1.42 -24.83 -52.93
C ALA A 71 0.80 -23.65 -53.69
N THR A 72 -0.51 -23.64 -53.83
CA THR A 72 -1.24 -22.54 -54.51
C THR A 72 -1.20 -21.24 -53.73
N THR A 73 -1.16 -21.32 -52.38
CA THR A 73 -1.03 -20.18 -51.47
C THR A 73 -0.20 -20.59 -50.25
N LEU A 74 0.57 -19.64 -49.71
CA LEU A 74 1.31 -19.85 -48.46
C LEU A 74 0.49 -19.34 -47.27
N PRO A 75 0.41 -20.09 -46.16
CA PRO A 75 -0.28 -19.63 -44.96
C PRO A 75 0.47 -18.44 -44.34
N THR A 76 -0.30 -17.55 -43.71
CA THR A 76 0.25 -16.47 -42.89
C THR A 76 1.05 -17.04 -41.73
N VAL A 77 2.24 -16.51 -41.50
CA VAL A 77 3.06 -16.84 -40.33
C VAL A 77 2.79 -15.81 -39.24
N THR A 78 2.41 -16.26 -38.06
CA THR A 78 2.18 -15.40 -36.90
C THR A 78 3.24 -15.63 -35.83
N ALA A 79 3.75 -14.55 -35.25
CA ALA A 79 4.65 -14.60 -34.10
C ALA A 79 4.42 -13.37 -33.22
N GLN A 80 4.83 -13.43 -31.94
CA GLN A 80 4.65 -12.31 -31.02
C GLN A 80 5.79 -11.29 -31.12
N CYS A 81 7.05 -11.76 -31.10
CA CYS A 81 8.20 -10.85 -31.03
C CYS A 81 8.99 -10.77 -32.33
N SER A 82 9.35 -11.94 -32.89
CA SER A 82 10.07 -12.01 -34.16
C SER A 82 10.04 -13.41 -34.76
N VAL A 83 10.40 -13.50 -36.05
CA VAL A 83 10.63 -14.76 -36.75
C VAL A 83 12.10 -14.83 -37.14
N ALA A 84 12.82 -15.82 -36.61
CA ALA A 84 14.26 -15.99 -36.85
C ALA A 84 14.59 -16.67 -38.18
N SER A 85 13.70 -17.54 -38.67
CA SER A 85 13.83 -18.23 -39.95
C SER A 85 12.46 -18.71 -40.43
N LEU A 86 12.37 -19.00 -41.72
CA LEU A 86 11.20 -19.57 -42.36
C LEU A 86 11.61 -20.80 -43.18
N THR A 87 10.74 -21.79 -43.23
CA THR A 87 10.91 -22.94 -44.11
C THR A 87 10.63 -22.50 -45.55
N ALA A 88 11.62 -22.66 -46.43
CA ALA A 88 11.46 -22.33 -47.84
C ALA A 88 10.43 -23.28 -48.51
N PRO A 89 9.43 -22.74 -49.24
CA PRO A 89 8.50 -23.55 -50.02
C PRO A 89 9.19 -24.10 -51.29
N THR A 90 8.54 -25.06 -51.92
CA THR A 90 9.03 -25.71 -53.14
C THR A 90 8.14 -25.43 -54.35
N ALA A 91 8.74 -25.57 -55.53
CA ALA A 91 8.08 -25.56 -56.83
C ALA A 91 8.58 -26.75 -57.66
N THR A 92 7.81 -27.12 -58.66
CA THR A 92 8.18 -28.12 -59.65
C THR A 92 8.33 -27.47 -61.02
N ASP A 93 9.43 -27.79 -61.70
CA ASP A 93 9.69 -27.42 -63.08
C ASP A 93 9.82 -28.66 -63.99
N ASN A 94 9.43 -28.54 -65.25
CA ASN A 94 9.44 -29.66 -66.19
C ASN A 94 10.85 -30.08 -66.64
N CYS A 95 11.85 -29.20 -66.54
CA CYS A 95 13.24 -29.48 -66.91
C CYS A 95 14.17 -29.59 -65.70
N ALA A 96 14.06 -28.69 -64.72
CA ALA A 96 14.92 -28.66 -63.54
C ALA A 96 14.42 -29.54 -62.38
N GLY A 97 13.16 -30.01 -62.42
CA GLY A 97 12.56 -30.81 -61.36
C GLY A 97 12.19 -29.98 -60.14
N THR A 98 12.49 -30.47 -58.93
CA THR A 98 12.12 -29.79 -57.68
C THR A 98 13.06 -28.64 -57.37
N ILE A 99 12.48 -27.46 -57.10
CA ILE A 99 13.18 -26.21 -56.79
C ILE A 99 12.77 -25.72 -55.41
N THR A 100 13.75 -25.38 -54.59
CA THR A 100 13.54 -24.71 -53.29
C THR A 100 13.64 -23.21 -53.47
N ALA A 101 12.65 -22.46 -52.98
CA ALA A 101 12.63 -21.01 -53.14
C ALA A 101 13.71 -20.29 -52.32
N THR A 102 14.08 -19.10 -52.77
CA THR A 102 14.84 -18.11 -52.00
C THR A 102 13.93 -16.95 -51.60
N THR A 103 14.25 -16.23 -50.52
CA THR A 103 13.43 -15.10 -50.06
C THR A 103 14.23 -13.80 -50.00
N ASN A 104 13.54 -12.67 -50.19
CA ASN A 104 14.06 -11.33 -49.94
C ASN A 104 14.00 -10.92 -48.45
N ALA A 105 13.47 -11.77 -47.57
CA ALA A 105 13.34 -11.46 -46.16
C ALA A 105 14.70 -11.22 -45.48
N VAL A 106 14.77 -10.19 -44.65
CA VAL A 106 15.89 -9.96 -43.73
C VAL A 106 15.48 -10.47 -42.35
N PHE A 107 16.26 -11.40 -41.81
CA PHE A 107 16.00 -12.01 -40.50
C PHE A 107 16.82 -11.32 -39.39
N PRO A 108 16.28 -11.24 -38.15
CA PRO A 108 14.93 -11.64 -37.77
C PRO A 108 13.86 -10.64 -38.27
N ILE A 109 12.68 -11.15 -38.64
CA ILE A 109 11.52 -10.30 -38.99
C ILE A 109 10.89 -9.83 -37.68
N THR A 110 10.99 -8.52 -37.38
CA THR A 110 10.52 -7.91 -36.12
C THR A 110 9.26 -7.05 -36.29
N ALA A 111 8.79 -6.86 -37.52
CA ALA A 111 7.57 -6.11 -37.81
C ALA A 111 6.73 -6.85 -38.86
N SER A 112 5.41 -6.71 -38.77
CA SER A 112 4.47 -7.30 -39.73
C SER A 112 4.81 -6.83 -41.15
N THR A 113 4.98 -7.78 -42.07
CA THR A 113 5.42 -7.50 -43.44
C THR A 113 4.94 -8.59 -44.40
N THR A 114 5.06 -8.33 -45.70
CA THR A 114 4.88 -9.34 -46.75
C THR A 114 6.23 -9.63 -47.37
N ILE A 115 6.65 -10.90 -47.36
CA ILE A 115 7.88 -11.36 -48.00
C ILE A 115 7.55 -12.00 -49.35
N THR A 116 8.55 -12.04 -50.23
CA THR A 116 8.44 -12.68 -51.54
C THR A 116 9.40 -13.84 -51.63
N TRP A 117 8.88 -15.01 -51.98
CA TRP A 117 9.63 -16.19 -52.37
C TRP A 117 9.86 -16.16 -53.88
N THR A 118 11.09 -16.43 -54.32
CA THR A 118 11.48 -16.55 -55.73
C THR A 118 11.92 -17.98 -56.00
N TYR A 119 11.22 -18.64 -56.93
CA TYR A 119 11.56 -19.94 -57.48
C TYR A 119 12.32 -19.68 -58.78
N SER A 120 13.57 -20.13 -58.86
CA SER A 120 14.41 -19.96 -60.04
C SER A 120 15.06 -21.29 -60.40
N ASP A 121 14.90 -21.71 -61.65
CA ASP A 121 15.58 -22.88 -62.24
C ASP A 121 16.96 -22.52 -62.83
N GLY A 122 17.34 -21.24 -62.79
CA GLY A 122 18.55 -20.69 -63.39
C GLY A 122 18.37 -20.03 -64.76
N VAL A 123 17.21 -20.23 -65.41
CA VAL A 123 16.81 -19.65 -66.69
C VAL A 123 15.57 -18.78 -66.52
N ASN A 124 14.51 -19.35 -65.95
CA ASN A 124 13.22 -18.72 -65.69
C ASN A 124 12.98 -18.60 -64.18
N SER A 125 11.98 -17.79 -63.83
CA SER A 125 11.59 -17.62 -62.43
C SER A 125 10.12 -17.32 -62.25
N SER A 126 9.57 -17.76 -61.13
CA SER A 126 8.24 -17.37 -60.64
C SER A 126 8.34 -16.90 -59.18
N GLN A 127 7.28 -16.26 -58.68
CA GLN A 127 7.27 -15.68 -57.35
C GLN A 127 5.96 -15.97 -56.61
N GLN A 128 6.04 -16.09 -55.28
CA GLN A 128 4.88 -16.22 -54.41
C GLN A 128 5.08 -15.38 -53.14
N ASN A 129 4.06 -14.63 -52.75
CA ASN A 129 4.10 -13.81 -51.54
C ASN A 129 3.65 -14.60 -50.31
N GLN A 130 4.20 -14.28 -49.15
CA GLN A 130 3.78 -14.79 -47.86
C GLN A 130 3.66 -13.64 -46.86
N ILE A 131 2.54 -13.62 -46.13
CA ILE A 131 2.30 -12.62 -45.08
C ILE A 131 2.92 -13.11 -43.78
N VAL A 132 3.64 -12.22 -43.09
CA VAL A 132 4.17 -12.43 -41.75
C VAL A 132 3.56 -11.37 -40.84
N THR A 133 2.86 -11.81 -39.80
CA THR A 133 2.23 -10.94 -38.79
C THR A 133 2.98 -11.05 -37.48
N ILE A 134 3.57 -9.95 -37.04
CA ILE A 134 4.17 -9.77 -35.71
C ILE A 134 3.21 -8.95 -34.87
N GLN A 135 2.65 -9.57 -33.84
CA GLN A 135 1.76 -8.92 -32.88
C GLN A 135 1.95 -9.52 -31.50
N ASP A 136 2.41 -8.70 -30.57
CA ASP A 136 2.48 -9.09 -29.18
C ASP A 136 1.11 -8.92 -28.51
N THR A 137 0.68 -9.98 -27.84
CA THR A 137 -0.60 -10.07 -27.12
C THR A 137 -0.41 -10.49 -25.67
N THR A 138 0.82 -10.81 -25.29
CA THR A 138 1.14 -11.27 -23.95
C THR A 138 1.30 -10.04 -23.06
N LYS A 139 0.78 -10.12 -21.84
CA LYS A 139 0.87 -9.00 -20.89
C LYS A 139 2.16 -9.13 -20.09
N PRO A 140 2.74 -8.00 -19.63
CA PRO A 140 3.86 -8.03 -18.69
C PRO A 140 3.54 -8.84 -17.43
N ASN A 141 4.51 -9.57 -16.92
CA ASN A 141 4.45 -10.20 -15.61
C ASN A 141 5.05 -9.27 -14.56
N ILE A 142 4.24 -8.83 -13.58
CA ILE A 142 4.66 -7.95 -12.49
C ILE A 142 5.00 -8.79 -11.25
N SER A 143 6.20 -8.58 -10.72
CA SER A 143 6.56 -8.98 -9.34
C SER A 143 6.28 -7.82 -8.39
N CYS A 144 5.15 -7.90 -7.68
CA CYS A 144 4.68 -6.86 -6.78
C CYS A 144 5.36 -6.94 -5.40
N ILE A 145 5.29 -5.84 -4.65
CA ILE A 145 5.67 -5.80 -3.24
C ILE A 145 4.48 -6.13 -2.33
N SER A 146 4.75 -6.45 -1.07
CA SER A 146 3.72 -6.59 -0.04
C SER A 146 3.21 -5.24 0.45
N ASP A 147 2.16 -5.26 1.27
CA ASP A 147 1.70 -4.10 2.03
C ASP A 147 2.84 -3.40 2.77
N GLN A 148 2.74 -2.08 2.88
CA GLN A 148 3.76 -1.21 3.46
C GLN A 148 3.18 -0.45 4.65
N THR A 149 4.05 -0.08 5.59
CA THR A 149 3.70 0.80 6.71
C THR A 149 4.61 2.02 6.66
N LEU A 150 4.02 3.21 6.67
CA LEU A 150 4.74 4.48 6.69
C LEU A 150 4.44 5.22 7.99
N SER A 151 5.40 6.01 8.47
CA SER A 151 5.18 6.90 9.60
C SER A 151 4.15 7.99 9.25
N CYS A 152 3.58 8.62 10.27
CA CYS A 152 2.58 9.68 10.11
C CYS A 152 3.09 10.87 9.27
N ASP A 153 2.15 11.68 8.77
CA ASP A 153 2.41 12.92 8.02
C ASP A 153 3.34 12.76 6.80
N THR A 154 3.42 11.54 6.28
CA THR A 154 4.17 11.27 5.04
C THR A 154 3.26 11.40 3.82
N THR A 155 3.86 11.78 2.70
CA THR A 155 3.25 11.58 1.39
C THR A 155 3.65 10.21 0.86
N ILE A 156 2.82 9.64 0.00
CA ILE A 156 3.11 8.41 -0.74
C ILE A 156 4.48 8.50 -1.44
N PRO A 157 5.43 7.60 -1.13
CA PRO A 157 6.69 7.50 -1.85
C PRO A 157 6.51 7.00 -3.28
N ASP A 158 7.59 7.06 -4.05
CA ASP A 158 7.66 6.39 -5.35
C ASP A 158 8.07 4.93 -5.17
N PHE A 159 7.10 4.02 -5.24
CA PHE A 159 7.31 2.58 -5.10
C PHE A 159 7.78 1.92 -6.40
N ARG A 160 7.82 2.63 -7.53
CA ARG A 160 8.16 2.05 -8.84
C ARG A 160 9.55 1.41 -8.87
N ASN A 161 10.49 1.93 -8.07
CA ASN A 161 11.85 1.39 -7.97
C ASN A 161 11.95 0.06 -7.20
N LEU A 162 10.89 -0.32 -6.49
CA LEU A 162 10.83 -1.58 -5.72
C LEU A 162 10.13 -2.70 -6.50
N ILE A 163 9.68 -2.42 -7.72
CA ILE A 163 8.84 -3.30 -8.52
C ILE A 163 9.58 -3.65 -9.80
N SER A 164 9.49 -4.91 -10.20
CA SER A 164 10.00 -5.38 -11.48
C SER A 164 8.86 -5.91 -12.35
N ALA A 165 8.90 -5.57 -13.63
CA ALA A 165 8.04 -6.16 -14.65
C ALA A 165 8.92 -6.73 -15.75
N ILE A 166 8.57 -7.94 -16.22
CA ILE A 166 9.21 -8.58 -17.37
C ILE A 166 8.15 -8.87 -18.42
N ASP A 167 8.54 -8.87 -19.68
CA ASP A 167 7.68 -9.24 -20.79
C ASP A 167 8.48 -10.07 -21.81
N ASN A 168 7.79 -10.85 -22.66
CA ASN A 168 8.44 -11.70 -23.66
C ASN A 168 8.94 -10.94 -24.89
N CYS A 169 8.33 -9.81 -25.24
CA CYS A 169 8.72 -8.99 -26.40
C CYS A 169 9.18 -7.58 -26.03
N ASP A 170 9.07 -7.18 -24.76
CA ASP A 170 9.57 -5.91 -24.24
C ASP A 170 10.52 -6.12 -23.04
N ASP A 171 11.79 -5.76 -23.23
CA ASP A 171 12.82 -5.86 -22.20
C ASP A 171 12.65 -4.81 -21.08
N SER A 172 11.83 -3.78 -21.30
CA SER A 172 11.63 -2.69 -20.34
C SER A 172 10.20 -2.14 -20.34
N PRO A 173 9.22 -2.91 -19.81
CA PRO A 173 7.86 -2.44 -19.64
C PRO A 173 7.80 -1.16 -18.80
N VAL A 174 6.91 -0.24 -19.18
CA VAL A 174 6.72 1.03 -18.48
C VAL A 174 5.90 0.81 -17.22
N ILE A 175 6.44 1.18 -16.06
CA ILE A 175 5.77 1.07 -14.75
C ILE A 175 5.21 2.43 -14.31
N THR A 176 3.93 2.43 -13.95
CA THR A 176 3.22 3.59 -13.42
C THR A 176 2.59 3.27 -12.07
N GLN A 177 2.39 4.31 -11.25
CA GLN A 177 1.82 4.19 -9.90
C GLN A 177 0.63 5.14 -9.74
N ASN A 178 -0.42 4.66 -9.11
CA ASN A 178 -1.56 5.46 -8.69
C ASN A 178 -2.04 5.04 -7.28
N PRO A 179 -2.17 5.96 -6.31
CA PRO A 179 -1.90 7.39 -6.40
C PRO A 179 -0.42 7.74 -6.64
N ALA A 180 -0.18 8.88 -7.30
CA ALA A 180 1.16 9.33 -7.65
C ALA A 180 2.00 9.61 -6.39
N ALA A 181 3.32 9.47 -6.51
CA ALA A 181 4.24 9.88 -5.46
C ALA A 181 4.02 11.35 -5.09
N GLY A 182 4.06 11.66 -3.79
CA GLY A 182 3.72 12.98 -3.24
C GLY A 182 2.25 13.16 -2.86
N THR A 183 1.37 12.19 -3.13
CA THR A 183 -0.02 12.22 -2.65
C THR A 183 -0.04 12.10 -1.12
N THR A 184 -0.89 12.88 -0.43
CA THR A 184 -1.09 12.75 1.02
C THR A 184 -1.50 11.32 1.39
N LEU A 185 -0.82 10.73 2.38
CA LEU A 185 -1.17 9.40 2.90
C LEU A 185 -2.56 9.44 3.57
N ILE A 186 -3.37 8.45 3.26
CA ILE A 186 -4.61 8.12 3.97
C ILE A 186 -4.43 6.69 4.49
N ASN A 187 -4.60 6.48 5.80
CA ASN A 187 -4.40 5.17 6.41
C ASN A 187 -5.27 4.09 5.73
N GLY A 188 -4.62 3.02 5.27
CA GLY A 188 -5.28 1.91 4.57
C GLY A 188 -5.53 2.19 3.08
N MET A 189 -4.86 3.18 2.47
CA MET A 189 -5.04 3.45 1.05
C MET A 189 -4.38 2.39 0.17
N ASN A 190 -5.06 2.06 -0.93
CA ASN A 190 -4.58 1.10 -1.92
C ASN A 190 -3.72 1.80 -2.97
N ILE A 191 -2.52 1.25 -3.21
CA ILE A 191 -1.61 1.66 -4.27
C ILE A 191 -1.73 0.67 -5.41
N LYS A 192 -2.13 1.17 -6.57
CA LYS A 192 -2.16 0.43 -7.83
C LYS A 192 -0.90 0.70 -8.64
N ILE A 193 -0.29 -0.38 -9.10
CA ILE A 193 0.86 -0.36 -10.00
C ILE A 193 0.42 -0.98 -11.32
N THR A 194 0.71 -0.30 -12.41
CA THR A 194 0.39 -0.76 -13.76
C THR A 194 1.69 -0.86 -14.55
N ALA A 195 1.97 -2.03 -15.13
CA ALA A 195 3.02 -2.22 -16.11
C ALA A 195 2.40 -2.31 -17.51
N THR A 196 3.01 -1.64 -18.49
CA THR A 196 2.55 -1.62 -19.88
C THR A 196 3.73 -1.86 -20.81
N ASP A 197 3.62 -2.86 -21.68
CA ASP A 197 4.64 -3.11 -22.71
C ASP A 197 4.56 -2.08 -23.86
N LYS A 198 5.57 -2.10 -24.74
CA LYS A 198 5.65 -1.27 -25.94
C LYS A 198 4.49 -1.47 -26.94
N ASN A 199 3.77 -2.59 -26.85
CA ASN A 199 2.66 -2.97 -27.70
C ASN A 199 1.29 -2.61 -27.09
N GLY A 200 1.27 -2.07 -25.88
CA GLY A 200 0.09 -1.61 -25.15
C GLY A 200 -0.59 -2.67 -24.28
N ASN A 201 -0.06 -3.90 -24.14
CA ASN A 201 -0.64 -4.85 -23.20
C ASN A 201 -0.25 -4.46 -21.77
N SER A 202 -1.20 -4.59 -20.85
CA SER A 202 -1.00 -4.15 -19.47
C SER A 202 -1.45 -5.17 -18.43
N SER A 203 -0.72 -5.17 -17.32
CA SER A 203 -1.02 -5.89 -16.09
C SER A 203 -0.98 -4.93 -14.90
N GLU A 204 -1.63 -5.33 -13.80
CA GLU A 204 -1.75 -4.51 -12.61
C GLU A 204 -1.48 -5.35 -11.36
N CYS A 205 -0.91 -4.72 -10.34
CA CYS A 205 -0.84 -5.26 -8.99
C CYS A 205 -1.18 -4.17 -7.98
N ASN A 206 -1.66 -4.58 -6.81
CA ASN A 206 -2.11 -3.69 -5.76
C ASN A 206 -1.52 -4.11 -4.41
N PHE A 207 -1.20 -3.13 -3.57
CA PHE A 207 -0.86 -3.32 -2.17
C PHE A 207 -1.41 -2.17 -1.34
N THR A 208 -1.55 -2.37 -0.04
CA THR A 208 -2.10 -1.38 0.88
C THR A 208 -0.98 -0.70 1.66
N VAL A 209 -1.12 0.61 1.85
CA VAL A 209 -0.22 1.39 2.70
C VAL A 209 -0.95 1.81 3.97
N PHE A 210 -0.40 1.41 5.10
CA PHE A 210 -0.90 1.75 6.42
C PHE A 210 -0.08 2.87 7.05
N GLU A 211 -0.73 3.65 7.89
CA GLU A 211 -0.05 4.56 8.79
C GLU A 211 0.40 3.80 10.04
N GLU A 212 1.63 4.06 10.48
CA GLU A 212 2.21 3.47 11.69
C GLU A 212 1.36 3.83 12.92
N ALA A 213 0.79 2.81 13.57
CA ALA A 213 0.00 2.99 14.77
C ALA A 213 0.91 3.33 15.96
N ILE A 214 0.84 4.57 16.43
CA ILE A 214 1.50 5.00 17.66
C ILE A 214 0.50 5.15 18.81
N TRP A 215 0.97 4.95 20.04
CA TRP A 215 0.17 5.17 21.24
C TRP A 215 1.03 5.74 22.37
N VAL A 216 0.37 6.47 23.28
CA VAL A 216 0.90 6.87 24.59
C VAL A 216 -0.09 6.42 25.65
N ASN A 217 0.42 6.05 26.81
CA ASN A 217 -0.37 5.69 27.99
C ASN A 217 0.16 6.51 29.17
N ALA A 218 -0.69 7.36 29.76
CA ALA A 218 -0.37 8.23 30.90
C ALA A 218 -0.34 7.48 32.25
N GLY A 219 -0.87 6.26 32.28
CA GLY A 219 -1.07 5.43 33.48
C GLY A 219 -2.54 5.42 33.94
N ASP A 220 -2.85 4.52 34.87
CA ASP A 220 -4.19 4.43 35.47
C ASP A 220 -4.43 5.56 36.47
N ASP A 221 -5.69 5.96 36.64
CA ASP A 221 -6.10 6.96 37.64
C ASP A 221 -5.71 6.54 39.07
N VAL A 222 -5.36 7.51 39.91
CA VAL A 222 -4.86 7.26 41.28
C VAL A 222 -5.54 8.15 42.31
N TYR A 223 -5.66 7.66 43.54
CA TYR A 223 -6.15 8.38 44.71
C TYR A 223 -5.01 8.69 45.66
N ILE A 224 -4.90 9.94 46.10
CA ILE A 224 -3.95 10.40 47.11
C ILE A 224 -4.65 11.28 48.14
N LYS A 225 -4.01 11.50 49.30
CA LYS A 225 -4.48 12.48 50.29
C LYS A 225 -3.89 13.86 50.03
N GLU A 226 -4.59 14.91 50.47
CA GLU A 226 -4.08 16.28 50.44
C GLU A 226 -2.64 16.35 51.01
N GLY A 227 -1.70 16.87 50.21
CA GLY A 227 -0.29 17.02 50.57
C GLY A 227 0.63 15.84 50.21
N GLU A 228 0.08 14.73 49.70
CA GLU A 228 0.89 13.63 49.16
C GLU A 228 1.42 13.93 47.74
N SER A 229 2.47 13.20 47.35
CA SER A 229 3.07 13.28 46.02
C SER A 229 3.14 11.90 45.39
N ILE A 230 3.01 11.82 44.07
CA ILE A 230 3.13 10.55 43.33
C ILE A 230 3.98 10.71 42.08
N GLN A 231 4.76 9.68 41.74
CA GLN A 231 5.50 9.63 40.48
C GLN A 231 4.63 9.02 39.38
N LEU A 232 4.36 9.81 38.34
CA LEU A 232 3.66 9.34 37.14
C LEU A 232 4.62 8.49 36.29
N HIS A 233 4.06 7.61 35.45
CA HIS A 233 4.85 6.72 34.59
C HIS A 233 4.19 6.59 33.22
N ALA A 234 4.44 7.56 32.34
CA ALA A 234 3.97 7.49 30.96
C ALA A 234 4.81 6.50 30.14
N THR A 235 4.15 5.75 29.26
CA THR A 235 4.77 4.84 28.31
C THR A 235 4.28 5.12 26.89
N ALA A 236 5.09 4.81 25.89
CA ALA A 236 4.74 5.03 24.49
C ALA A 236 5.27 3.89 23.61
N SER A 237 4.65 3.72 22.44
CA SER A 237 5.00 2.67 21.48
C SER A 237 6.34 2.88 20.76
N ALA A 238 6.94 4.07 20.87
CA ALA A 238 8.13 4.47 20.14
C ALA A 238 9.03 5.41 20.97
N THR A 239 10.23 5.70 20.46
CA THR A 239 11.12 6.72 21.04
C THR A 239 10.70 8.12 20.62
N GLY A 240 10.67 9.05 21.58
CA GLY A 240 10.21 10.42 21.38
C GLY A 240 10.31 11.28 22.62
N ASN A 241 9.60 12.39 22.59
CA ASN A 241 9.55 13.39 23.65
C ASN A 241 8.16 13.40 24.28
N PHE A 242 8.11 13.61 25.60
CA PHE A 242 6.88 13.81 26.34
C PHE A 242 6.72 15.29 26.66
N GLU A 243 5.47 15.76 26.68
CA GLU A 243 5.11 17.11 27.08
C GLU A 243 3.77 17.03 27.82
N TRP A 244 3.81 17.26 29.12
CA TRP A 244 2.61 17.33 29.95
C TRP A 244 2.01 18.73 29.90
N ASP A 245 0.68 18.83 29.92
CA ASP A 245 -0.03 20.11 30.03
C ASP A 245 0.46 20.90 31.27
N THR A 246 0.42 22.23 31.21
CA THR A 246 1.11 23.16 32.13
C THR A 246 0.50 23.26 33.54
N THR A 247 -0.05 22.18 34.08
CA THR A 247 -0.50 22.17 35.48
C THR A 247 0.72 22.31 36.40
N SER A 248 0.68 23.33 37.27
CA SER A 248 1.83 23.77 38.06
C SER A 248 2.27 22.80 39.17
N SER A 249 1.61 21.64 39.27
CA SER A 249 1.87 20.61 40.28
C SER A 249 2.77 19.48 39.78
N LEU A 250 3.31 19.55 38.57
CA LEU A 250 4.37 18.65 38.07
C LEU A 250 5.76 19.27 38.26
N ASP A 251 6.74 18.44 38.64
CA ASP A 251 8.14 18.86 38.78
C ASP A 251 8.87 19.05 37.44
N ASN A 252 8.51 18.28 36.41
CA ASN A 252 9.12 18.32 35.09
C ASN A 252 8.15 17.93 33.97
N LEU A 253 7.69 18.91 33.19
CA LEU A 253 6.72 18.70 32.11
C LEU A 253 7.25 17.90 30.91
N HIS A 254 8.56 17.66 30.81
CA HIS A 254 9.15 16.95 29.66
C HIS A 254 9.66 15.54 29.99
N SER A 255 9.42 15.08 31.22
CA SER A 255 9.79 13.74 31.65
C SER A 255 8.67 12.72 31.35
N ALA A 256 9.05 11.47 31.06
CA ALA A 256 8.10 10.36 31.07
C ALA A 256 7.65 10.02 32.50
N THR A 257 8.43 10.39 33.51
CA THR A 257 8.20 10.02 34.91
C THR A 257 8.22 11.21 35.90
N PRO A 258 7.40 12.26 35.68
CA PRO A 258 7.36 13.41 36.58
C PRO A 258 6.75 13.07 37.94
N PHE A 259 7.09 13.83 38.97
CA PHE A 259 6.39 13.85 40.24
C PHE A 259 5.23 14.85 40.20
N ALA A 260 4.05 14.39 40.59
CA ALA A 260 2.83 15.16 40.74
C ALA A 260 2.53 15.47 42.21
N THR A 261 2.16 16.72 42.50
CA THR A 261 1.81 17.26 43.82
C THR A 261 0.52 18.10 43.80
N PRO A 262 -0.60 17.57 43.27
CA PRO A 262 -1.83 18.35 43.17
C PRO A 262 -2.45 18.62 44.55
N SER A 263 -2.94 19.84 44.77
CA SER A 263 -3.70 20.19 45.99
C SER A 263 -5.18 19.86 45.89
N GLU A 264 -5.71 19.68 44.67
CA GLU A 264 -7.09 19.27 44.38
C GLU A 264 -7.11 18.25 43.24
N THR A 265 -8.21 17.52 43.08
CA THR A 265 -8.36 16.53 42.00
C THR A 265 -8.00 17.14 40.65
N THR A 266 -6.98 16.60 40.00
CA THR A 266 -6.37 17.17 38.79
C THR A 266 -6.17 16.10 37.74
N THR A 267 -6.59 16.38 36.50
CA THR A 267 -6.29 15.56 35.34
C THR A 267 -5.05 16.10 34.63
N TYR A 268 -4.04 15.25 34.48
CA TYR A 268 -2.83 15.54 33.73
C TYR A 268 -2.93 14.91 32.35
N LYS A 269 -2.74 15.73 31.32
CA LYS A 269 -2.69 15.28 29.93
C LYS A 269 -1.24 15.23 29.48
N VAL A 270 -0.84 14.14 28.86
CA VAL A 270 0.48 13.98 28.24
C VAL A 270 0.33 13.98 26.73
N VAL A 271 1.14 14.79 26.06
CA VAL A 271 1.35 14.78 24.63
C VAL A 271 2.68 14.08 24.37
N PHE A 272 2.65 13.01 23.58
CA PHE A 272 3.85 12.32 23.13
C PHE A 272 4.12 12.65 21.66
N ARG A 273 5.36 13.06 21.37
CA ARG A 273 5.84 13.29 20.01
C ARG A 273 6.98 12.35 19.67
N ASN A 274 6.80 11.46 18.70
CA ASN A 274 7.89 10.56 18.28
C ASN A 274 8.97 11.29 17.46
N SER A 275 10.08 10.60 17.17
CA SER A 275 11.19 11.13 16.34
C SER A 275 10.81 11.54 14.91
N LYS A 276 9.64 11.10 14.41
CA LYS A 276 9.11 11.43 13.09
C LYS A 276 8.16 12.62 13.10
N GLY A 277 7.84 13.15 14.28
CA GLY A 277 6.97 14.32 14.45
C GLY A 277 5.52 13.99 14.82
N CYS A 278 5.13 12.70 14.82
CA CYS A 278 3.78 12.24 15.12
C CYS A 278 3.40 12.56 16.55
N THR A 279 2.22 13.15 16.75
CA THR A 279 1.69 13.48 18.08
C THR A 279 0.49 12.64 18.44
N ILE A 280 0.50 12.11 19.65
CA ILE A 280 -0.65 11.43 20.26
C ILE A 280 -0.76 11.88 21.72
N GLU A 281 -1.93 11.75 22.31
CA GLU A 281 -2.22 12.26 23.63
C GLU A 281 -2.92 11.20 24.48
N ASP A 282 -2.73 11.27 25.79
CA ASP A 282 -3.49 10.51 26.78
C ASP A 282 -3.58 11.31 28.09
N SER A 283 -4.41 10.87 29.03
CA SER A 283 -4.59 11.56 30.30
C SER A 283 -4.73 10.62 31.48
N ILE A 284 -4.27 11.07 32.63
CA ILE A 284 -4.40 10.42 33.94
C ILE A 284 -5.04 11.40 34.93
N THR A 285 -5.98 10.93 35.74
CA THR A 285 -6.61 11.71 36.80
C THR A 285 -6.08 11.30 38.17
N ILE A 286 -5.61 12.30 38.93
CA ILE A 286 -5.20 12.14 40.31
C ILE A 286 -6.32 12.72 41.19
N PHE A 287 -7.04 11.84 41.87
CA PHE A 287 -8.09 12.19 42.83
C PHE A 287 -7.46 12.56 44.18
N VAL A 288 -7.75 13.77 44.67
CA VAL A 288 -7.21 14.25 45.94
C VAL A 288 -8.31 14.25 47.00
N GLU A 289 -8.18 13.38 47.99
CA GLU A 289 -9.02 13.37 49.18
C GLU A 289 -8.63 14.53 50.09
N GLN A 290 -9.50 15.56 50.16
CA GLN A 290 -9.29 16.73 51.01
C GLN A 290 -9.38 16.36 52.49
N THR A 291 -8.48 16.90 53.31
CA THR A 291 -8.64 16.76 54.75
C THR A 291 -9.75 17.70 55.25
N PRO A 292 -10.76 17.21 56.00
CA PRO A 292 -11.79 18.09 56.54
C PRO A 292 -11.14 19.10 57.50
N LYS A 293 -11.37 20.39 57.24
CA LYS A 293 -10.84 21.50 58.04
C LYS A 293 -11.88 21.88 59.10
N ASP A 294 -11.46 22.07 60.35
CA ASP A 294 -12.32 22.62 61.42
C ASP A 294 -12.24 24.15 61.45
N ASP A 295 -13.34 24.79 61.09
CA ASP A 295 -13.51 26.24 61.08
C ASP A 295 -14.15 26.82 62.35
N THR A 296 -14.36 26.01 63.40
CA THR A 296 -14.97 26.42 64.67
C THR A 296 -14.22 27.61 65.26
N LYS A 297 -14.96 28.69 65.52
CA LYS A 297 -14.46 29.85 66.28
C LYS A 297 -14.80 29.65 67.75
N TYR A 298 -13.86 29.96 68.65
CA TYR A 298 -14.04 29.79 70.09
C TYR A 298 -14.43 31.10 70.79
N GLY A 299 -15.21 31.93 70.10
CA GLY A 299 -15.75 33.16 70.64
C GLY A 299 -16.95 33.62 69.83
N PHE A 300 -17.93 34.19 70.51
CA PHE A 300 -19.17 34.67 69.89
C PHE A 300 -19.74 35.86 70.68
N SER A 301 -20.65 36.61 70.06
CA SER A 301 -21.18 37.87 70.56
C SER A 301 -22.71 37.88 70.61
N PRO A 302 -23.31 37.30 71.66
CA PRO A 302 -24.77 37.25 71.78
C PRO A 302 -25.33 38.62 72.16
N ASN A 303 -25.59 39.45 71.16
CA ASN A 303 -26.14 40.81 71.28
C ASN A 303 -27.43 41.01 70.43
N ASP A 304 -27.94 39.94 69.84
CA ASP A 304 -29.16 39.90 69.01
C ASP A 304 -29.05 40.75 67.72
N ASP A 305 -27.84 40.94 67.18
CA ASP A 305 -27.61 41.67 65.93
C ASP A 305 -27.66 40.78 64.66
N GLY A 306 -27.85 39.47 64.83
CA GLY A 306 -27.87 38.46 63.77
C GLY A 306 -26.50 37.88 63.44
N ILE A 307 -25.42 38.34 64.07
CA ILE A 307 -24.04 37.97 63.78
C ILE A 307 -23.38 37.35 65.02
N ASN A 308 -23.02 36.07 64.92
CA ASN A 308 -22.40 35.31 66.03
C ASN A 308 -23.23 35.33 67.33
N ASP A 309 -24.56 35.30 67.24
CA ASP A 309 -25.45 35.31 68.41
C ASP A 309 -25.44 34.00 69.22
N PHE A 310 -24.90 32.95 68.64
CA PHE A 310 -24.65 31.68 69.30
C PHE A 310 -23.30 31.13 68.88
N TRP A 311 -22.80 30.18 69.66
CA TRP A 311 -21.55 29.52 69.35
C TRP A 311 -21.70 28.54 68.17
N LYS A 312 -21.26 28.92 66.97
CA LYS A 312 -21.25 28.00 65.83
C LYS A 312 -20.07 27.01 65.94
N ILE A 313 -20.37 25.71 65.93
CA ILE A 313 -19.38 24.63 65.94
C ILE A 313 -19.37 24.00 64.55
N ASP A 314 -18.22 24.00 63.89
CA ASP A 314 -18.11 23.58 62.49
C ASP A 314 -18.59 22.14 62.29
N THR A 315 -19.45 21.92 61.30
CA THR A 315 -20.01 20.59 60.90
C THR A 315 -20.61 19.73 62.02
N ILE A 316 -20.93 20.31 63.17
CA ILE A 316 -21.43 19.55 64.34
C ILE A 316 -22.72 18.78 64.03
N GLU A 317 -23.49 19.26 63.04
CA GLU A 317 -24.69 18.65 62.48
C GLU A 317 -24.46 17.24 61.90
N GLU A 318 -23.23 16.90 61.45
CA GLU A 318 -22.89 15.54 60.99
C GLU A 318 -22.83 14.52 62.15
N TYR A 319 -22.81 15.03 63.39
CA TYR A 319 -22.76 14.24 64.61
C TYR A 319 -24.05 14.42 65.40
N PRO A 320 -25.21 13.90 64.95
CA PRO A 320 -26.51 14.23 65.53
C PRO A 320 -26.63 13.82 67.00
N ASN A 321 -25.84 12.85 67.48
CA ASN A 321 -25.84 12.39 68.88
C ASN A 321 -24.83 13.14 69.77
N ASN A 322 -24.34 14.31 69.32
CA ASN A 322 -23.40 15.10 70.10
C ASN A 322 -24.02 15.64 71.40
N GLU A 323 -23.17 15.93 72.38
CA GLU A 323 -23.56 16.64 73.60
C GLU A 323 -22.56 17.76 73.89
N VAL A 324 -23.06 18.97 74.14
CA VAL A 324 -22.23 20.15 74.43
C VAL A 324 -22.43 20.55 75.89
N TYR A 325 -21.33 20.66 76.62
CA TYR A 325 -21.29 21.07 78.02
C TYR A 325 -20.48 22.35 78.16
N ILE A 326 -21.03 23.35 78.84
CA ILE A 326 -20.36 24.62 79.13
C ILE A 326 -20.27 24.82 80.64
N TYR A 327 -19.08 25.19 81.10
CA TYR A 327 -18.72 25.40 82.48
C TYR A 327 -18.25 26.84 82.71
N ASN A 328 -18.54 27.38 83.88
CA ASN A 328 -17.97 28.66 84.30
C ASN A 328 -16.50 28.49 84.74
N ARG A 329 -15.85 29.61 85.10
CA ARG A 329 -14.43 29.62 85.55
C ARG A 329 -14.15 28.85 86.84
N TRP A 330 -15.18 28.53 87.62
CA TRP A 330 -15.08 27.75 88.86
C TRP A 330 -15.29 26.25 88.62
N GLY A 331 -15.58 25.84 87.38
CA GLY A 331 -15.84 24.44 87.01
C GLY A 331 -17.29 24.01 87.17
N ASP A 332 -18.22 24.92 87.50
CA ASP A 332 -19.63 24.57 87.58
C ASP A 332 -20.26 24.48 86.20
N LEU A 333 -21.04 23.43 85.96
CA LEU A 333 -21.83 23.27 84.73
C LEU A 333 -22.95 24.32 84.68
N VAL A 334 -22.90 25.20 83.68
CA VAL A 334 -23.88 26.29 83.49
C VAL A 334 -24.84 26.02 82.33
N PHE A 335 -24.41 25.25 81.34
CA PHE A 335 -25.25 24.85 80.22
C PHE A 335 -24.90 23.45 79.76
N ASN A 336 -25.91 22.67 79.42
CA ASN A 336 -25.71 21.46 78.63
C ASN A 336 -26.85 21.25 77.64
N ILE A 337 -26.54 20.67 76.48
CA ILE A 337 -27.55 20.33 75.47
C ILE A 337 -27.13 19.07 74.73
N LYS A 338 -28.11 18.31 74.26
CA LYS A 338 -27.92 17.20 73.33
C LYS A 338 -28.34 17.64 71.94
N ASN A 339 -27.79 17.00 70.91
CA ASN A 339 -28.17 17.24 69.51
C ASN A 339 -27.95 18.71 69.10
N TYR A 340 -26.77 19.27 69.41
CA TYR A 340 -26.40 20.62 68.98
C TYR A 340 -26.34 20.66 67.45
N ASP A 341 -27.01 21.64 66.83
CA ASP A 341 -27.29 21.63 65.38
C ASP A 341 -26.97 22.95 64.67
N ASN A 342 -26.35 23.91 65.37
CA ASN A 342 -26.11 25.28 64.86
C ASN A 342 -27.36 26.02 64.36
N ALA A 343 -28.58 25.57 64.72
CA ALA A 343 -29.82 26.14 64.22
C ALA A 343 -30.84 26.33 65.33
N SER A 344 -31.35 25.24 65.91
CA SER A 344 -32.42 25.26 66.91
C SER A 344 -31.92 24.92 68.32
N ASN A 345 -30.92 24.04 68.41
CA ASN A 345 -30.29 23.59 69.64
C ASN A 345 -28.90 24.21 69.72
N VAL A 346 -28.84 25.42 70.27
CA VAL A 346 -27.60 26.21 70.31
C VAL A 346 -27.31 26.77 71.70
N PHE A 347 -26.06 27.17 71.90
CA PHE A 347 -25.62 27.93 73.06
C PHE A 347 -25.48 29.40 72.68
N SER A 348 -26.47 30.22 73.05
CA SER A 348 -26.53 31.66 72.83
C SER A 348 -26.02 32.48 74.02
N GLY A 349 -25.22 31.88 74.91
CA GLY A 349 -24.77 32.53 76.13
C GLY A 349 -25.84 32.61 77.22
N ILE A 350 -26.88 31.78 77.12
CA ILE A 350 -27.94 31.62 78.11
C ILE A 350 -27.71 30.29 78.85
N ALA A 351 -27.67 30.33 80.18
CA ALA A 351 -27.53 29.15 81.03
C ALA A 351 -28.84 28.39 81.17
N ASN A 352 -28.80 27.05 81.13
CA ASN A 352 -29.96 26.18 81.38
C ASN A 352 -29.79 25.29 82.64
N LYS A 353 -28.69 25.49 83.38
CA LYS A 353 -28.46 24.91 84.72
C LYS A 353 -28.39 26.02 85.76
N LYS A 354 -29.45 26.11 86.58
CA LYS A 354 -29.59 27.18 87.59
C LYS A 354 -28.83 26.84 88.87
N ARG A 355 -28.18 27.86 89.44
CA ARG A 355 -28.06 28.02 90.89
C ARG A 355 -29.02 29.13 91.35
N SER A 356 -29.58 29.00 92.53
CA SER A 356 -30.82 29.63 93.03
C SER A 356 -31.02 31.15 92.93
N LEU A 357 -30.12 31.97 92.35
CA LEU A 357 -30.35 33.41 92.16
C LEU A 357 -29.48 33.96 91.02
N GLY A 358 -30.08 34.47 89.94
CA GLY A 358 -29.39 35.29 88.93
C GLY A 358 -29.78 34.97 87.48
N ALA A 359 -29.81 36.02 86.65
CA ALA A 359 -30.32 36.04 85.27
C ALA A 359 -29.86 34.86 84.41
N ASP A 360 -30.76 34.35 83.55
CA ASP A 360 -30.48 33.25 82.62
C ASP A 360 -29.34 33.60 81.64
N VAL A 361 -29.01 34.88 81.49
CA VAL A 361 -27.97 35.42 80.60
C VAL A 361 -26.60 35.39 81.29
N LEU A 362 -25.65 34.62 80.74
CA LEU A 362 -24.29 34.53 81.25
C LEU A 362 -23.51 35.84 81.01
N PRO A 363 -22.71 36.32 81.98
CA PRO A 363 -21.89 37.52 81.80
C PRO A 363 -20.79 37.31 80.74
N GLU A 364 -20.23 38.40 80.27
CA GLU A 364 -19.02 38.34 79.44
C GLU A 364 -17.87 37.67 80.19
N GLY A 365 -17.06 36.94 79.44
CA GLY A 365 -15.87 36.30 79.98
C GLY A 365 -15.56 34.96 79.32
N THR A 366 -14.59 34.29 79.93
CA THR A 366 -14.13 32.97 79.49
C THR A 366 -14.94 31.87 80.16
N TYR A 367 -15.47 30.98 79.32
CA TYR A 367 -16.17 29.76 79.69
C TYR A 367 -15.38 28.57 79.18
N PHE A 368 -15.60 27.40 79.79
CA PHE A 368 -14.93 26.17 79.39
C PHE A 368 -15.93 25.23 78.75
N PHE A 369 -15.55 24.54 77.68
CA PHE A 369 -16.43 23.61 76.99
C PHE A 369 -15.88 22.19 76.99
N ASP A 370 -16.80 21.22 76.96
CA ASP A 370 -16.55 19.82 76.66
C ASP A 370 -17.61 19.35 75.67
N ILE A 371 -17.20 19.02 74.45
CA ILE A 371 -18.04 18.49 73.37
C ILE A 371 -17.84 16.98 73.36
N LYS A 372 -18.92 16.23 73.54
CA LYS A 372 -18.95 14.77 73.39
C LYS A 372 -19.45 14.42 71.99
N ILE A 373 -18.58 13.78 71.22
CA ILE A 373 -18.90 13.22 69.90
C ILE A 373 -18.40 11.77 69.91
N ASN A 374 -19.19 10.88 69.31
CA ASN A 374 -18.80 9.49 69.14
C ASN A 374 -18.19 9.29 67.74
N GLY A 375 -17.10 8.52 67.66
CA GLY A 375 -16.43 8.23 66.39
C GLY A 375 -15.34 9.23 66.00
N ASN A 376 -14.79 9.07 64.80
CA ASN A 376 -13.79 9.99 64.25
C ASN A 376 -14.44 11.33 63.87
N HIS A 377 -13.77 12.43 64.19
CA HIS A 377 -14.19 13.78 63.84
C HIS A 377 -12.99 14.66 63.50
N HIS A 378 -13.20 15.74 62.74
CA HIS A 378 -12.13 16.69 62.39
C HIS A 378 -12.03 17.91 63.31
N LEU A 379 -12.91 18.04 64.30
CA LEU A 379 -12.81 19.14 65.28
C LEU A 379 -11.43 19.16 65.95
N LYS A 380 -10.73 20.29 65.86
CA LYS A 380 -9.40 20.55 66.45
C LYS A 380 -9.43 20.47 67.96
N LYS A 381 -10.55 20.86 68.58
CA LYS A 381 -10.74 20.83 70.04
C LYS A 381 -12.13 20.36 70.40
N THR A 382 -12.21 19.29 71.17
CA THR A 382 -13.44 18.87 71.88
C THR A 382 -13.47 19.40 73.31
N LYS A 383 -12.36 19.91 73.84
CA LYS A 383 -12.29 20.62 75.12
C LYS A 383 -11.46 21.87 75.00
N GLY A 384 -11.86 22.91 75.71
CA GLY A 384 -11.12 24.16 75.69
C GLY A 384 -11.88 25.26 76.41
N TYR A 385 -11.60 26.48 75.98
CA TYR A 385 -12.35 27.64 76.43
C TYR A 385 -13.01 28.33 75.24
N LEU A 386 -14.16 28.95 75.51
CA LEU A 386 -14.83 29.87 74.60
C LEU A 386 -14.97 31.23 75.28
N VAL A 387 -15.06 32.29 74.50
CA VAL A 387 -15.20 33.66 75.00
C VAL A 387 -16.57 34.22 74.60
N ILE A 388 -17.31 34.72 75.58
CA ILE A 388 -18.52 35.52 75.36
C ILE A 388 -18.13 36.99 75.49
N LYS A 389 -18.44 37.79 74.47
CA LYS A 389 -18.22 39.25 74.44
C LYS A 389 -19.44 39.93 73.82
N ARG A 390 -20.08 40.88 74.49
CA ARG A 390 -21.26 41.58 73.96
C ARG A 390 -20.93 42.99 73.48
#